data_AF-G5J5S2-F1
#
_entry.id   AF-G5J5S2-F1
#
_cell.length_a   1.000
_cell.length_b   1.000
_cell.length_c   1.000
_cell.angle_alpha   90.00
_cell.angle_beta   90.00
_cell.angle_gamma   90.00
#
_symmetry.space_group_name_H-M   'P 1'
#
loop_
_entity.id
_entity.type
_entity.pdbx_description
1 polymer ?
#
loop_
_entity_poly.entity_id
_entity_poly.type
_entity_poly.pdbx_seq_one_letter_code
_entity_poly.pdbx_strand_id
1 'polypeptide(L)' 'MTKRTFGVIGLAVMGENLALNVESRGFPIAVYNRTASKTE' A
#
# COMPACT_ATOMS: atom_id res chain seq x y z
N MET A 1 15.04 9.51 0.23
CA MET A 1 13.81 8.68 0.11
C MET A 1 13.69 8.20 -1.32
N THR A 2 13.61 6.89 -1.55
CA THR A 2 13.28 6.31 -2.86
C THR A 2 11.83 6.66 -3.23
N LYS A 3 11.63 7.27 -4.40
CA LYS A 3 10.29 7.57 -4.93
C LYS A 3 9.58 6.27 -5.24
N ARG A 4 8.40 6.09 -4.66
CA ARG A 4 7.44 5.05 -5.08
C ARG A 4 6.61 5.60 -6.22
N THR A 5 6.28 4.75 -7.19
CA THR A 5 5.50 5.12 -8.38
C THR A 5 4.00 4.89 -8.19
N PHE A 6 3.62 4.17 -7.14
CA PHE A 6 2.22 3.85 -6.82
C PHE A 6 1.93 4.07 -5.33
N GLY A 7 0.70 4.47 -5.01
CA GLY A 7 0.27 4.75 -3.64
C GLY A 7 -1.16 4.27 -3.37
N VAL A 8 -1.39 3.66 -2.21
CA VAL A 8 -2.72 3.26 -1.73
C VAL A 8 -3.02 3.96 -0.41
N ILE A 9 -4.17 4.64 -0.35
CA ILE A 9 -4.71 5.23 0.88
C ILE A 9 -5.95 4.43 1.29
N GLY A 10 -5.90 3.83 2.47
CA GLY A 10 -6.94 2.96 3.02
C GLY A 10 -6.57 1.49 2.93
N LEU A 11 -6.35 0.86 4.08
CA LEU A 11 -5.95 -0.55 4.22
C LEU A 11 -7.04 -1.37 4.90
N ALA A 12 -8.27 -1.28 4.37
CA ALA A 12 -9.26 -2.33 4.58
C ALA A 12 -8.93 -3.54 3.69
N VAL A 13 -9.78 -4.58 3.69
CA VAL A 13 -9.52 -5.84 2.98
C VAL A 13 -9.19 -5.63 1.49
N MET A 14 -9.92 -4.77 0.78
CA MET A 14 -9.65 -4.53 -0.64
C MET A 14 -8.34 -3.74 -0.86
N GLY A 15 -8.07 -2.74 -0.03
CA GLY A 15 -6.88 -1.90 -0.16
C GLY A 15 -5.58 -2.66 0.09
N GLU A 16 -5.58 -3.54 1.08
CA GLU A 16 -4.47 -4.45 1.36
C GLU A 16 -4.23 -5.42 0.20
N ASN A 17 -5.27 -6.07 -0.30
CA ASN A 17 -5.15 -6.98 -1.46
C ASN A 17 -4.66 -6.27 -2.73
N LEU A 18 -5.10 -5.03 -2.96
CA LEU A 18 -4.60 -4.22 -4.08
C LEU A 18 -3.12 -3.89 -3.91
N ALA A 19 -2.70 -3.52 -2.69
CA ALA A 19 -1.30 -3.22 -2.41
C ALA A 19 -0.39 -4.44 -2.63
N LEU A 20 -0.82 -5.62 -2.15
CA LEU A 20 -0.12 -6.89 -2.37
C LEU A 20 -0.08 -7.28 -3.85
N ASN A 21 -1.16 -7.04 -4.60
CA ASN A 21 -1.17 -7.33 -6.04
C ASN A 21 -0.14 -6.49 -6.79
N VAL A 22 -0.06 -5.19 -6.48
CA VAL A 22 0.89 -4.26 -7.10
C VAL A 22 2.33 -4.60 -6.73
N GLU A 23 2.58 -4.90 -5.45
CA GLU A 23 3.90 -5.31 -4.95
C GLU A 23 4.36 -6.61 -5.62
N SER A 24 3.50 -7.63 -5.73
CA SER A 24 3.83 -8.92 -6.36
C SER A 24 4.23 -8.82 -7.83
N ARG A 25 3.92 -7.70 -8.48
CA ARG A 25 4.30 -7.37 -9.87
C ARG A 25 5.60 -6.58 -9.95
N GLY A 26 6.29 -6.37 -8.84
CA GLY A 26 7.59 -5.69 -8.76
C GLY A 26 7.51 -4.16 -8.73
N PHE A 27 6.34 -3.58 -8.45
CA PHE A 27 6.20 -2.13 -8.39
C PHE A 27 6.41 -1.59 -6.96
N PRO A 28 7.33 -0.63 -6.77
CA PRO A 28 7.52 -0.01 -5.47
C PRO A 28 6.28 0.82 -5.10
N ILE A 29 5.63 0.42 -3.99
CA ILE A 29 4.36 0.97 -3.52
C ILE A 29 4.50 1.67 -2.17
N ALA A 30 3.77 2.78 -1.99
CA ALA A 30 3.56 3.44 -0.71
C ALA A 30 2.15 3.14 -0.21
N VAL A 31 1.99 2.90 1.09
CA VAL A 31 0.67 2.69 1.70
C VAL A 31 0.47 3.65 2.87
N TYR A 32 -0.77 4.08 3.08
CA TYR A 32 -1.16 4.89 4.22
C TYR A 32 -2.58 4.53 4.66
N ASN A 33 -2.80 4.42 5.96
CA ASN A 33 -4.13 4.34 6.53
C ASN A 33 -4.26 5.35 7.67
N ARG A 34 -5.44 5.97 7.80
CA ARG A 34 -5.72 6.95 8.86
C ARG A 34 -5.45 6.38 10.26
N THR A 35 -5.85 5.13 10.49
CA THR A 35 -5.56 4.43 11.74
C THR A 35 -4.22 3.70 11.58
N ALA A 36 -3.21 4.12 12.35
CA ALA A 36 -1.83 3.62 12.24
C ALA A 36 -1.72 2.09 12.43
N SER A 37 -2.54 1.51 13.31
CA SER A 37 -2.58 0.06 13.54
C SER A 37 -3.02 -0.80 12.36
N LYS A 38 -3.45 -0.19 11.24
CA LYS A 38 -3.72 -0.87 9.97
C LYS A 38 -2.57 -0.78 8.97
N THR A 39 -1.52 -0.04 9.31
CA THR A 39 -0.30 0.15 8.51
C THR A 39 0.94 -0.48 9.17
N GLU A 40 0.89 -0.67 10.50
CA GLU A 40 1.82 -1.53 11.26
C GLU A 40 1.72 -3.00 10.84
#